data_AF-Q2W321-F1
#
_entry.id   AF-Q2W321-F1
#
_cell.length_a   1.000
_cell.length_b   1.000
_cell.length_c   1.000
_cell.angle_alpha   90.00
_cell.angle_beta   90.00
_cell.angle_gamma   90.00
#
_symmetry.space_group_name_H-M   'P 1'
#
loop_
_entity.id
_entity.type
_entity.pdbx_description
1 polymer ?
#
loop_
_entity_poly.entity_id
_entity_poly.type
_entity_poly.pdbx_seq_one_letter_code
_entity_poly.pdbx_strand_id
1 'polypeptide(L)'
;MSGARPLAILTVYLSGIRCVVGIDMRSIVDLIGDIPMKLSARNNLKGKVVAIDKGQIVAKVKVDIGGQTITSLVSNEAVDDLALKVGDDVQAIIKSSEVIIGK
;
A
#
# COMPACT_ATOMS: atom_id res chain seq x y z
N MET A 1 -29.36 24.55 -9.13
CA MET A 1 -28.70 23.92 -10.29
C MET A 1 -27.85 22.77 -9.78
N SER A 2 -28.40 21.55 -9.77
CA SER A 2 -27.71 20.38 -9.23
C SER A 2 -26.67 19.90 -10.26
N GLY A 3 -25.40 20.25 -10.05
CA GLY A 3 -24.30 19.72 -10.85
C GLY A 3 -24.24 18.20 -10.74
N ALA A 4 -24.29 17.51 -11.88
CA ALA A 4 -24.13 16.07 -11.94
C ALA A 4 -22.80 15.69 -11.28
N ARG A 5 -22.85 14.81 -10.28
CA ARG A 5 -21.65 14.32 -9.59
C ARG A 5 -20.93 13.33 -10.51
N PRO A 6 -19.60 13.39 -10.65
CA PRO A 6 -18.87 12.48 -11.52
C PRO A 6 -19.00 11.04 -11.00
N LEU A 7 -19.58 10.16 -11.83
CA LEU A 7 -19.64 8.73 -11.59
C LEU A 7 -18.42 8.04 -12.21
N ALA A 8 -17.83 7.10 -11.49
CA ALA A 8 -16.81 6.20 -12.00
C ALA A 8 -17.39 4.78 -12.18
N ILE A 9 -16.91 4.06 -13.20
CA ILE A 9 -17.25 2.66 -13.42
C ILE A 9 -16.13 1.81 -12.81
N LEU A 10 -16.42 1.11 -11.71
CA LEU A 10 -15.48 0.20 -11.06
C LEU A 10 -15.80 -1.24 -11.46
N THR A 11 -14.80 -1.95 -11.99
CA THR A 11 -14.90 -3.40 -12.22
C THR A 11 -14.32 -4.12 -11.01
N VAL A 12 -15.15 -4.91 -10.33
CA VAL A 12 -14.74 -5.70 -9.15
C VAL A 12 -14.87 -7.18 -9.47
N TYR A 13 -13.88 -7.98 -9.03
CA TYR A 13 -13.90 -9.44 -9.14
C TYR A 13 -14.09 -10.05 -7.75
N LEU A 14 -15.27 -10.66 -7.53
CA LEU A 14 -15.62 -11.33 -6.27
C LEU A 14 -15.89 -12.80 -6.56
N SER A 15 -15.12 -13.70 -5.96
CA SER A 15 -15.31 -15.16 -6.09
C SER A 15 -15.38 -15.65 -7.54
N GLY A 16 -14.63 -15.02 -8.46
CA GLY A 16 -14.62 -15.36 -9.89
C GLY A 16 -15.74 -14.73 -10.72
N ILE A 17 -16.63 -13.93 -10.13
CA ILE A 17 -17.69 -13.21 -10.83
C ILE A 17 -17.23 -11.78 -11.11
N ARG A 18 -17.36 -11.33 -12.36
CA ARG A 18 -17.11 -9.94 -12.77
C ARG A 18 -18.37 -9.11 -12.52
N CYS A 19 -18.29 -8.15 -11.61
CA CYS A 19 -19.34 -7.17 -11.37
C CYS A 19 -18.89 -5.77 -11.83
N VAL A 20 -19.78 -5.04 -12.48
CA VAL A 20 -19.56 -3.65 -12.90
C VAL A 20 -20.51 -2.78 -12.08
N VAL A 21 -19.96 -1.87 -11.27
CA VAL A 21 -20.73 -1.01 -10.37
C VAL A 21 -20.46 0.45 -10.71
N GLY A 22 -21.52 1.24 -10.83
CA GLY A 22 -21.42 2.70 -10.90
C GLY A 22 -21.32 3.27 -9.49
N ILE A 23 -20.21 3.93 -9.17
CA ILE A 23 -19.96 4.48 -7.83
C ILE A 23 -19.58 5.97 -7.93
N ASP A 24 -20.04 6.76 -6.96
CA ASP A 24 -19.62 8.16 -6.82
C ASP A 24 -18.11 8.22 -6.55
N MET A 25 -17.43 9.20 -7.16
CA MET A 25 -15.98 9.34 -7.07
C MET A 25 -15.48 9.50 -5.62
N ARG A 26 -16.26 10.05 -4.68
CA ARG A 26 -15.86 10.09 -3.26
C ARG A 26 -15.91 8.71 -2.61
N SER A 27 -16.96 7.95 -2.90
CA SER A 27 -17.10 6.59 -2.39
C SER A 27 -16.06 5.62 -2.97
N ILE A 28 -15.45 5.94 -4.12
CA ILE A 28 -14.26 5.21 -4.59
C ILE A 28 -13.09 5.46 -3.64
N VAL A 29 -12.82 6.72 -3.27
CA VAL A 29 -11.71 7.10 -2.37
C VAL A 29 -11.88 6.45 -0.99
N ASP A 30 -13.11 6.43 -0.48
CA ASP A 30 -13.43 5.76 0.79
C ASP A 30 -13.24 4.24 0.67
N LEU A 31 -13.61 3.63 -0.46
CA LEU A 31 -13.42 2.20 -0.70
C LEU A 31 -11.94 1.83 -0.80
N ILE A 32 -11.10 2.58 -1.54
CA ILE A 32 -9.65 2.30 -1.59
C ILE A 32 -8.94 2.58 -0.26
N GLY A 33 -9.41 3.58 0.50
CA GLY A 33 -8.88 3.90 1.83
C GLY A 33 -9.15 2.83 2.88
N ASP A 34 -10.20 2.02 2.69
CA ASP A 34 -10.70 1.08 3.69
C ASP A 34 -10.80 -0.39 3.18
N ILE A 35 -10.16 -0.74 2.06
CA ILE A 35 -9.94 -2.15 1.71
C ILE A 35 -8.90 -2.70 2.71
N PRO A 36 -9.27 -3.59 3.66
CA PRO A 36 -8.27 -4.34 4.39
C PRO A 36 -7.48 -5.12 3.34
N MET A 37 -6.21 -4.77 3.15
CA MET A 37 -5.34 -5.38 2.15
C MET A 37 -5.32 -6.92 2.35
N LYS A 38 -6.14 -7.61 1.55
CA LYS A 38 -6.25 -9.07 1.58
C LYS A 38 -5.13 -9.65 0.72
N LEU A 39 -3.92 -9.54 1.22
CA LEU A 39 -2.71 -10.00 0.54
C LEU A 39 -2.56 -11.52 0.73
N SER A 40 -2.18 -12.22 -0.33
CA SER A 40 -1.74 -13.62 -0.23
C SER A 40 -0.41 -13.76 0.52
N ALA A 41 0.32 -12.65 0.70
CA ALA A 41 1.51 -12.56 1.51
C ALA A 41 1.14 -12.69 3.00
N ARG A 42 1.35 -13.90 3.55
CA ARG A 42 1.26 -14.16 5.00
C ARG A 42 2.43 -13.56 5.79
N ASN A 43 3.45 -13.05 5.08
CA ASN A 43 4.60 -12.38 5.68
C ASN A 43 4.29 -10.89 5.83
N ASN A 44 3.61 -10.56 6.92
CA ASN A 44 3.27 -9.21 7.28
C ASN A 44 3.97 -8.84 8.59
N LEU A 45 5.02 -8.05 8.47
CA LEU A 45 5.87 -7.66 9.59
C LEU A 45 5.50 -6.25 10.00
N LYS A 46 4.75 -6.15 11.12
CA LYS A 46 4.39 -4.86 11.70
C LYS A 46 5.65 -4.16 12.21
N GLY A 47 5.78 -2.88 11.93
CA GLY A 47 6.93 -2.11 12.35
C GLY A 47 6.70 -0.61 12.30
N LYS A 48 7.73 0.14 12.68
CA LYS A 48 7.74 1.59 12.69
C LYS A 48 8.81 2.12 11.74
N VAL A 49 8.47 3.12 10.94
CA VAL A 49 9.46 3.78 10.09
C VAL A 49 10.47 4.51 10.97
N VAL A 50 11.75 4.19 10.85
CA VAL A 50 12.83 4.82 11.62
C VAL A 50 13.67 5.78 10.80
N ALA A 51 13.71 5.63 9.48
CA ALA A 51 14.39 6.55 8.58
C ALA A 51 13.84 6.48 7.16
N ILE A 52 13.90 7.60 6.44
CA ILE A 52 13.59 7.70 5.01
C ILE A 52 14.72 8.49 4.35
N ASP A 53 15.55 7.83 3.56
CA ASP A 53 16.63 8.46 2.79
C ASP A 53 16.20 8.58 1.32
N LYS A 54 15.70 9.76 0.91
CA LYS A 54 15.30 10.01 -0.48
C LYS A 54 16.53 10.18 -1.38
N GLY A 55 16.61 9.38 -2.45
CA GLY A 55 17.58 9.53 -3.53
C GLY A 55 16.99 10.33 -4.70
N GLN A 56 17.58 10.20 -5.90
CA GLN A 56 17.08 10.91 -7.09
C GLN A 56 15.73 10.36 -7.59
N ILE A 57 15.55 9.03 -7.57
CA ILE A 57 14.35 8.36 -8.11
C ILE A 57 13.69 7.47 -7.04
N VAL A 58 14.52 6.81 -6.23
CA VAL A 58 14.08 5.89 -5.18
C VAL A 58 14.54 6.38 -3.81
N ALA A 59 13.76 6.03 -2.79
CA ALA A 59 14.05 6.24 -1.39
C ALA A 59 14.39 4.91 -0.70
N LYS A 60 15.29 4.97 0.27
CA LYS A 60 15.49 3.88 1.23
C LYS A 60 14.60 4.15 2.44
N VAL A 61 13.65 3.26 2.69
CA VAL A 61 12.79 3.33 3.88
C VAL A 61 13.24 2.24 4.84
N LYS A 62 13.62 2.64 6.05
CA LYS A 62 14.00 1.73 7.13
C LYS A 62 12.85 1.57 8.10
N VAL A 63 12.50 0.32 8.38
CA VAL A 63 11.41 -0.06 9.28
C VAL A 63 11.96 -0.93 10.39
N ASP A 64 11.78 -0.53 11.64
CA ASP A 64 12.05 -1.39 12.81
C ASP A 64 10.86 -2.31 13.07
N ILE A 65 11.12 -3.60 13.19
CA ILE A 65 10.13 -4.66 13.40
C ILE A 65 10.33 -5.37 14.75
N GLY A 66 10.74 -4.62 15.78
CA GLY A 66 10.97 -5.14 17.12
C GLY A 66 12.41 -5.59 17.35
N GLY A 67 13.39 -4.73 17.04
CA GLY A 67 14.82 -4.97 17.27
C GLY A 67 15.57 -5.47 16.03
N GLN A 68 14.88 -5.63 14.90
CA GLN A 68 15.47 -5.90 13.59
C GLN A 68 15.01 -4.82 12.62
N THR A 69 15.88 -4.41 11.69
CA THR A 69 15.55 -3.37 10.71
C THR A 69 15.42 -3.97 9.33
N ILE A 70 14.27 -3.73 8.69
CA ILE A 70 14.06 -4.01 7.26
C ILE A 70 14.31 -2.72 6.49
N THR A 71 15.08 -2.82 5.41
CA THR A 71 15.26 -1.70 4.47
C THR A 71 14.53 -2.02 3.18
N SER A 72 13.57 -1.18 2.80
CA SER A 72 12.86 -1.25 1.54
C SER A 72 13.36 -0.17 0.58
N LEU A 73 13.43 -0.50 -0.70
CA LEU A 73 13.62 0.48 -1.78
C LEU A 73 12.26 0.73 -2.42
N VAL A 74 11.79 1.97 -2.32
CA VAL A 74 10.50 2.40 -2.88
C VAL A 74 10.72 3.65 -3.73
N SER A 75 9.87 3.89 -4.73
CA SER A 75 9.97 5.14 -5.51
C SER A 75 9.71 6.35 -4.61
N ASN A 76 10.31 7.49 -4.94
CA ASN A 76 10.04 8.74 -4.23
C ASN A 76 8.55 9.10 -4.31
N GLU A 77 7.91 8.87 -5.46
CA GLU A 77 6.46 9.04 -5.66
C GLU A 77 5.65 8.19 -4.68
N ALA A 78 6.00 6.92 -4.46
CA ALA A 78 5.27 6.08 -3.51
C ALA A 78 5.43 6.56 -2.05
N VAL A 79 6.60 7.10 -1.69
CA VAL A 79 6.77 7.72 -0.36
C VAL A 79 5.85 8.92 -0.19
N ASP A 80 5.72 9.73 -1.23
CA ASP A 80 4.89 10.94 -1.21
C ASP A 80 3.40 10.62 -1.26
N ASP A 81 2.98 9.68 -2.11
CA ASP A 81 1.59 9.21 -2.23
C ASP A 81 1.08 8.55 -0.95
N LEU A 82 1.93 7.76 -0.29
CA LEU A 82 1.63 7.15 1.00
C LEU A 82 1.81 8.12 2.18
N ALA A 83 2.29 9.34 1.90
CA ALA A 83 2.64 10.36 2.90
C ALA A 83 3.52 9.83 4.03
N LEU A 84 4.43 8.89 3.72
CA LEU A 84 5.26 8.17 4.68
C LEU A 84 6.20 9.10 5.42
N LYS A 85 6.21 8.97 6.75
CA LYS A 85 7.04 9.75 7.66
C LYS A 85 7.75 8.84 8.65
N VAL A 86 8.87 9.35 9.17
CA VAL A 86 9.52 8.72 10.32
C VAL A 86 8.57 8.75 11.50
N GLY A 87 8.38 7.60 12.15
CA GLY A 87 7.43 7.42 13.25
C GLY A 87 6.15 6.69 12.86
N ASP A 88 5.83 6.57 11.57
CA ASP A 88 4.60 5.92 11.11
C ASP A 88 4.58 4.43 11.42
N ASP A 89 3.41 3.93 11.83
CA ASP A 89 3.15 2.50 11.97
C ASP A 89 2.84 1.91 10.60
N VAL A 90 3.68 0.97 10.18
CA VAL A 90 3.64 0.39 8.84
C VAL A 90 3.70 -1.14 8.89
N GLN A 91 3.41 -1.74 7.75
CA GLN A 91 3.49 -3.18 7.54
C GLN A 91 4.48 -3.46 6.42
N ALA A 92 5.62 -4.05 6.76
CA ALA A 92 6.57 -4.53 5.76
C ALA A 92 6.02 -5.84 5.18
N ILE A 93 5.61 -5.78 3.92
CA ILE A 93 5.05 -6.90 3.17
C ILE A 93 6.10 -7.34 2.15
N ILE A 94 6.51 -8.60 2.25
CA ILE A 94 7.47 -9.18 1.31
C ILE A 94 6.72 -10.13 0.40
N LYS A 95 6.85 -9.94 -0.91
CA LYS A 95 6.27 -10.84 -1.90
C LYS A 95 6.93 -12.21 -1.75
N SER A 96 6.12 -13.26 -1.56
CA SER A 96 6.62 -14.60 -1.27
C SER A 96 7.56 -15.17 -2.33
N SER A 97 7.35 -14.82 -3.60
CA SER A 97 8.20 -15.25 -4.73
C SER A 97 9.60 -14.64 -4.73
N GLU A 98 9.86 -13.62 -3.91
CA GLU A 98 11.13 -12.88 -3.87
C GLU A 98 11.99 -13.28 -2.65
N VAL A 99 11.50 -14.23 -1.84
CA VAL A 99 12.25 -14.78 -0.70
C VAL A 99 13.15 -15.92 -1.18
N ILE A 100 14.46 -15.75 -1.03
CA ILE A 100 15.46 -16.79 -1.30
C ILE A 100 15.88 -17.41 0.04
N ILE A 101 15.85 -18.75 0.13
CA ILE A 101 16.31 -19.49 1.31
C ILE A 101 17.75 -19.96 1.05
N GLY A 102 18.69 -19.51 1.88
CA GLY A 102 20.06 -20.01 1.92
C GLY A 102 20.28 -20.89 3.15
N LYS A 103 21.17 -21.87 3.04
CA LYS A 103 21.65 -22.71 4.14
C LYS A 103 23.16 -22.56 4.29
#